data_AF-A0A849DVX4-F1
#
_entry.id   AF-A0A849DVX4-F1
#
_cell.length_a   1.000
_cell.length_b   1.000
_cell.length_c   1.000
_cell.angle_alpha   90.00
_cell.angle_beta   90.00
_cell.angle_gamma   90.00
#
_symmetry.space_group_name_H-M   'P 1'
#
loop_
_entity.id
_entity.type
_entity.pdbx_description
1 polymer ?
#
loop_
_entity_poly.entity_id
_entity_poly.type
_entity_poly.pdbx_seq_one_letter_code
_entity_poly.pdbx_strand_id
1 'polypeptide(L)' 'MPSSNQKKIVRLLGVGFDAEDGHVRITKGENYDVLMGSDESHEYIQTLIHKIEDELSSRGVTLDNLTPEEFAELVASIK' A
#
# COMPACT_ATOMS: atom_id res chain seq x y z
N MET A 1 18.97 -2.10 -29.79
CA MET A 1 17.94 -2.49 -28.80
C MET A 1 18.30 -1.82 -27.49
N PRO A 2 17.57 -0.80 -27.01
CA PRO A 2 17.77 -0.35 -25.64
C PRO A 2 16.86 -1.19 -24.74
N SER A 3 17.44 -2.14 -24.02
CA SER A 3 16.81 -2.76 -22.86
C SER A 3 16.75 -1.70 -21.76
N SER A 4 15.76 -0.82 -21.83
CA SER A 4 15.47 0.15 -20.78
C SER A 4 14.97 -0.62 -19.57
N ASN A 5 15.89 -0.95 -18.66
CA ASN A 5 15.62 -1.42 -17.32
C ASN A 5 14.89 -0.30 -16.56
N GLN A 6 13.59 -0.12 -16.84
CA GLN A 6 12.73 0.81 -16.13
C GLN A 6 12.63 0.28 -14.71
N LYS A 7 13.34 0.89 -13.77
CA LYS A 7 13.11 0.68 -12.33
C LYS A 7 11.63 0.97 -12.08
N LYS A 8 10.81 -0.08 -11.92
CA LYS A 8 9.41 0.06 -11.56
C LYS A 8 9.39 0.56 -10.12
N ILE A 9 8.98 1.81 -9.93
CA ILE A 9 8.73 2.34 -8.59
C ILE A 9 7.33 1.86 -8.22
N VAL A 10 7.26 0.75 -7.49
CA VAL A 10 6.00 0.21 -6.95
C VAL A 10 5.78 0.84 -5.58
N ARG A 11 4.63 1.49 -5.39
CA ARG A 11 4.23 2.08 -4.11
C ARG A 11 2.77 1.76 -3.82
N LEU A 12 2.46 1.52 -2.56
CA LEU A 12 1.07 1.41 -2.11
C LEU A 12 0.46 2.79 -1.93
N LEU A 13 -0.74 2.99 -2.44
CA LEU A 13 -1.52 4.20 -2.20
C LEU A 13 -2.85 3.81 -1.57
N GLY A 14 -3.02 4.17 -0.31
CA GLY A 14 -4.29 4.05 0.40
C GLY A 14 -5.02 5.39 0.39
N VAL A 15 -6.28 5.41 -0.04
CA VAL A 15 -7.10 6.63 -0.04
C VAL A 15 -8.42 6.41 0.66
N GLY A 16 -8.68 7.18 1.73
CA GLY A 16 -9.95 7.20 2.44
C GLY A 16 -10.86 8.32 1.94
N PHE A 17 -12.11 8.01 1.58
CA PHE A 17 -13.08 8.99 1.07
C PHE A 17 -14.24 9.27 2.05
N ASP A 18 -14.14 8.78 3.28
CA ASP A 18 -15.18 8.82 4.30
C ASP A 18 -14.97 9.93 5.34
N ALA A 19 -14.07 10.88 5.07
CA ALA A 19 -13.81 12.01 5.95
C ALA A 19 -14.97 13.03 5.89
N GLU A 20 -15.93 12.92 6.81
CA GLU A 20 -17.00 13.91 6.99
C GLU A 20 -16.61 15.05 7.96
N ASP A 21 -15.49 14.92 8.66
CA ASP A 21 -15.01 15.85 9.69
C ASP A 21 -14.26 17.09 9.12
N GLY A 22 -14.05 17.13 7.79
CA GLY A 22 -13.31 18.19 7.12
C GLY A 22 -11.79 18.16 7.34
N HIS A 23 -11.26 17.12 7.98
CA HIS A 23 -9.82 16.96 8.19
C HIS A 23 -9.19 16.10 7.09
N VAL A 24 -7.99 16.51 6.67
CA VAL A 24 -7.18 15.74 5.72
C VAL A 24 -6.01 15.14 6.48
N ARG A 25 -5.99 13.81 6.58
CA ARG A 25 -4.89 13.04 7.19
C ARG A 25 -3.96 12.56 6.09
N ILE A 26 -2.65 12.67 6.29
CA ILE A 26 -1.65 12.26 5.30
C ILE A 26 -0.54 11.52 6.05
N THR A 27 -0.23 10.31 5.61
CA THR A 27 0.91 9.53 6.08
C THR A 27 1.75 9.12 4.89
N LYS A 28 3.05 9.40 4.96
CA LYS A 28 4.02 9.01 3.94
C LYS A 28 5.02 8.06 4.55
N GLY A 29 5.08 6.84 4.02
CA GLY A 29 6.11 5.85 4.30
C GLY A 29 7.15 5.81 3.17
N GLU A 30 8.15 4.95 3.30
CA GLU A 30 9.19 4.77 2.26
C GLU A 30 8.62 4.14 0.97
N ASN A 31 7.69 3.19 1.10
CA ASN A 31 7.08 2.46 -0.02
C ASN A 31 5.55 2.59 -0.09
N TYR A 32 4.94 3.43 0.76
CA TYR A 32 3.49 3.62 0.79
C TYR A 32 3.09 5.05 1.13
N ASP A 33 1.92 5.46 0.68
CA ASP A 33 1.28 6.72 1.02
C ASP A 33 -0.17 6.42 1.45
N VAL A 34 -0.60 6.94 2.59
CA VAL A 34 -2.01 6.96 3.03
C VAL A 34 -2.51 8.38 3.00
N LEU A 35 -3.58 8.61 2.26
CA LEU A 35 -4.16 9.93 2.04
C LEU A 35 -5.63 9.90 2.43
N MET A 36 -6.04 10.89 3.21
CA MET A 36 -7.43 11.19 3.52
C MET A 36 -8.14 10.04 4.26
N GLY A 37 -9.40 10.27 4.63
CA GLY A 37 -10.22 9.34 5.40
C GLY A 37 -10.55 9.87 6.79
N SER A 38 -11.60 9.29 7.37
CA SER A 38 -11.87 9.44 8.80
C SER A 38 -10.69 8.90 9.62
N ASP A 39 -10.62 9.25 10.90
CA ASP A 39 -9.57 8.73 11.80
C ASP A 39 -9.52 7.19 11.75
N GLU A 40 -10.69 6.57 11.81
CA GLU A 40 -10.87 5.12 11.80
C GLU A 40 -10.46 4.49 10.46
N SER A 41 -10.87 5.07 9.33
CA SER A 41 -10.48 4.55 8.01
C SER A 41 -9.00 4.79 7.70
N HIS A 42 -8.44 5.91 8.12
CA HIS A 42 -7.02 6.20 7.94
C HIS A 42 -6.17 5.20 8.72
N GLU A 43 -6.52 4.92 9.97
CA GLU A 43 -5.86 3.93 10.81
C GLU A 43 -6.04 2.50 10.28
N TYR A 44 -7.23 2.17 9.76
CA TYR A 44 -7.50 0.88 9.11
C TYR A 44 -6.63 0.67 7.87
N ILE A 45 -6.51 1.68 7.00
CA ILE A 45 -5.66 1.62 5.80
C ILE A 45 -4.19 1.47 6.19
N GLN A 46 -3.70 2.20 7.20
CA GLN A 46 -2.34 2.05 7.71
C GLN A 46 -2.08 0.62 8.24
N THR A 47 -3.05 0.06 8.95
CA THR A 47 -2.98 -1.30 9.49
C THR A 47 -2.94 -2.34 8.37
N LEU A 48 -3.76 -2.19 7.34
CA LEU A 48 -3.73 -3.03 6.14
C LEU A 48 -2.37 -3.00 5.46
N ILE A 49 -1.78 -1.82 5.31
CA ILE A 49 -0.44 -1.67 4.72
C ILE A 49 0.61 -2.40 5.57
N HIS A 50 0.56 -2.26 6.90
CA HIS A 50 1.47 -3.00 7.78
C HIS A 50 1.31 -4.51 7.63
N LYS A 51 0.08 -5.03 7.55
CA LYS A 51 -0.17 -6.47 7.29
C LYS A 51 0.42 -6.92 5.95
N ILE A 52 0.29 -6.10 4.91
CA ILE A 52 0.88 -6.38 3.60
C ILE A 52 2.41 -6.46 3.72
N GLU A 53 3.05 -5.45 4.31
CA GLU A 53 4.51 -5.42 4.50
C GLU A 53 5.02 -6.60 5.34
N ASP A 54 4.31 -6.97 6.40
CA ASP A 54 4.63 -8.15 7.20
C ASP A 54 4.55 -9.45 6.38
N GLU A 55 3.51 -9.62 5.56
CA GLU A 55 3.37 -10.81 4.72
C GLU A 55 4.42 -10.86 3.60
N LEU A 56 4.77 -9.70 3.04
CA LEU A 56 5.87 -9.55 2.09
C LEU A 56 7.22 -9.92 2.71
N SER A 57 7.50 -9.38 3.90
CA SER A 57 8.71 -9.65 4.67
C SER A 57 8.80 -11.14 5.05
N SER A 58 7.67 -11.75 5.46
CA SER A 58 7.57 -13.18 5.77
C SER A 58 7.88 -14.07 4.56
N ARG A 59 7.44 -13.65 3.37
CA ARG A 59 7.76 -14.33 2.09
C ARG A 59 9.16 -13.98 1.57
N GLY A 60 9.84 -12.98 2.15
CA GLY A 60 11.14 -12.50 1.72
C GLY A 60 11.14 -11.82 0.35
N VAL A 61 9.99 -11.30 -0.08
CA VAL A 61 9.82 -10.61 -1.36
C VAL A 61 9.44 -9.16 -1.14
N THR A 62 9.84 -8.30 -2.06
CA THR A 62 9.53 -6.86 -2.05
C THR A 62 8.41 -6.54 -3.03
N LEU A 63 7.71 -5.42 -2.82
CA LEU A 63 6.67 -4.91 -3.73
C LEU A 63 7.15 -4.76 -5.18
N ASP A 64 8.44 -4.51 -5.41
CA ASP A 64 9.00 -4.37 -6.77
C ASP A 64 9.05 -5.70 -7.53
N ASN A 65 9.10 -6.82 -6.81
CA ASN A 65 9.26 -8.14 -7.38
C ASN A 65 7.92 -8.85 -7.63
N LEU A 66 6.81 -8.28 -7.15
CA LEU A 66 5.47 -8.82 -7.30
C LEU A 66 4.77 -8.26 -8.53
N THR A 67 3.98 -9.12 -9.17
CA THR A 67 3.04 -8.69 -10.20
C THR A 67 1.78 -8.09 -9.56
N PRO A 68 1.02 -7.23 -10.29
CA PRO A 68 -0.25 -6.70 -9.80
C PRO A 68 -1.26 -7.80 -9.40
N GLU A 69 -1.20 -8.94 -10.07
CA GLU A 69 -2.06 -10.11 -9.79
C GLU A 69 -1.66 -10.79 -8.47
N GLU A 70 -0.38 -11.09 -8.26
CA GLU A 70 0.11 -11.65 -6.99
C GLU A 70 -0.12 -10.71 -5.82
N PHE A 71 0.03 -9.39 -6.06
CA PHE A 71 -0.31 -8.38 -5.08
C PHE A 71 -1.80 -8.42 -4.72
N ALA A 72 -2.69 -8.49 -5.71
CA ALA A 72 -4.12 -8.60 -5.48
C ALA A 72 -4.50 -9.88 -4.73
N GLU A 73 -3.86 -11.02 -5.03
CA GLU A 73 -4.05 -12.27 -4.29
C GLU A 73 -3.56 -12.16 -2.84
N LEU A 74 -2.42 -11.51 -2.61
CA LEU A 74 -1.89 -11.26 -1.27
C LEU A 74 -2.85 -10.36 -0.47
N VAL A 75 -3.32 -9.26 -1.07
CA VAL A 75 -4.32 -8.39 -0.42
C VAL A 75 -5.63 -9.12 -0.17
N ALA A 76 -6.08 -10.00 -1.08
CA ALA A 76 -7.28 -10.81 -0.88
C ALA A 76 -7.11 -11.90 0.19
N SER A 77 -5.87 -12.37 0.42
CA SER A 77 -5.52 -13.29 1.50
C SER A 77 -5.57 -12.62 2.88
N ILE A 78 -5.31 -11.32 2.92
CA ILE A 78 -5.34 -10.53 4.15
C ILE A 78 -6.81 -10.25 4.53
N LYS A 79 -7.24 -10.87 5.64
CA LYS A 79 -8.53 -10.62 6.31
C LYS A 79 -8.44 -9.54 7.39
#